data_AF-A0AA95G6Q9-F1
#
_entry.id   AF-A0AA95G6Q9-F1
#
_cell.length_a   1.000
_cell.length_b   1.000
_cell.length_c   1.000
_cell.angle_alpha   90.00
_cell.angle_beta   90.00
_cell.angle_gamma   90.00
#
_symmetry.space_group_name_H-M   'P 1'
#
loop_
_entity.id
_entity.type
_entity.pdbx_description
1 polymer ?
#
loop_
_entity_poly.entity_id
_entity_poly.type
_entity_poly.pdbx_seq_one_letter_code
_entity_poly.pdbx_strand_id
1 'polypeptide(L)'
;MKIITVLFFLFQLFIIQSVVYAYSFSSPQEYPIKWENLVAENPSPLAQEFVRSAQIINKRLMHGNIPYPSKKISLNWEKGYNRAEDKFVFMRRYGVDCTRLLRYLYINMLHLPYNSKSNTAPIISRTFTHKSSDSSSQLKNFDLVPKTKQGFKPQTGDILAFPGHTIAVLDPDNCIAIQSSIWLCKKSENGFCTDYDYGESAGVSIYHLASDRFCKNGIWKGMDNNKLKFTIGWRHKAFNTWILTLPKEAKPGETIVLSGKNLANKYIYFTGSKTPVKARLIKRSPIYLKDHQIQTVKITVPFDAKSGKLKVYWGIGSPTPEKTVESQSVLAILNHDSHLVSNHSETFVD
;
A
#
# COMPACT_ATOMS: atom_id res chain seq x y z
N MET A 1 30.56 36.04 63.25
CA MET A 1 30.88 34.65 62.91
C MET A 1 29.59 33.97 62.45
N LYS A 2 29.66 33.21 61.35
CA LYS A 2 28.56 32.58 60.60
C LYS A 2 27.47 31.94 61.48
N ILE A 3 26.21 32.00 61.03
CA ILE A 3 25.43 30.83 60.57
C ILE A 3 24.29 31.34 59.67
N ILE A 4 24.31 30.84 58.44
CA ILE A 4 23.30 31.00 57.40
C ILE A 4 22.26 29.91 57.64
N THR A 5 21.01 30.29 57.92
CA THR A 5 19.89 29.35 57.92
C THR A 5 18.92 29.79 56.85
N VAL A 6 19.01 29.11 55.71
CA VAL A 6 18.08 29.18 54.58
C VAL A 6 16.76 28.59 55.03
N LEU A 7 15.71 29.41 55.15
CA LEU A 7 14.35 28.92 55.34
C LEU A 7 13.69 28.71 53.97
N PHE A 8 13.33 27.45 53.76
CA PHE A 8 12.68 26.88 52.59
C PHE A 8 11.39 27.60 52.20
N PHE A 9 11.32 28.01 50.94
CA PHE A 9 10.08 28.39 50.27
C PHE A 9 9.22 27.14 50.04
N LEU A 10 8.04 27.13 50.64
CA LEU A 10 6.91 26.29 50.24
C LEU A 10 6.46 26.74 48.85
N PHE A 11 6.81 25.97 47.82
CA PHE A 11 6.05 25.94 46.58
C PHE A 11 5.67 24.49 46.29
N GLN A 12 4.40 24.19 46.57
CA GLN A 12 3.75 22.98 46.08
C GLN A 12 3.64 23.08 44.56
N LEU A 13 4.57 22.43 43.87
CA LEU A 13 4.37 22.00 42.49
C LEU A 13 3.90 20.55 42.53
N PHE A 14 2.60 20.37 42.35
CA PHE A 14 2.01 19.14 41.86
C PHE A 14 2.65 18.81 40.50
N ILE A 15 3.74 18.05 40.52
CA ILE A 15 4.19 17.33 39.33
C ILE A 15 3.42 16.02 39.35
N ILE A 16 2.33 15.98 38.59
CA ILE A 16 1.82 14.71 38.06
C ILE A 16 2.97 14.15 37.22
N GLN A 17 3.77 13.26 37.82
CA GLN A 17 4.65 12.41 37.05
C GLN A 17 3.73 11.46 36.27
N SER A 18 3.33 11.90 35.07
CA SER A 18 3.07 10.96 33.99
C SER A 18 4.39 10.23 33.76
N VAL A 19 4.52 9.07 34.38
CA VAL A 19 5.57 8.10 34.07
C VAL A 19 5.29 7.63 32.64
N VAL A 20 5.70 8.44 31.66
CA VAL A 20 5.90 8.00 30.30
C VAL A 20 7.15 7.14 30.38
N TYR A 21 6.97 5.84 30.58
CA TYR A 21 8.01 4.89 30.22
C TYR A 21 8.30 5.09 28.73
N ALA A 22 9.31 5.89 28.43
CA ALA A 22 9.93 5.92 27.12
C ALA A 22 10.72 4.61 26.99
N TYR A 23 10.01 3.53 26.68
CA TYR A 23 10.64 2.31 26.21
C TYR A 23 11.32 2.66 24.89
N SER A 24 12.66 2.64 24.88
CA SER A 24 13.43 2.68 23.64
C SER A 24 13.30 1.32 22.98
N PHE A 25 12.50 1.25 21.92
CA PHE A 25 12.32 0.01 21.18
C PHE A 25 13.40 -0.10 20.11
N SER A 26 14.14 -1.20 20.18
CA SER A 26 15.03 -1.66 19.14
C SER A 26 14.22 -2.03 17.90
N SER A 27 14.01 -1.06 17.02
CA SER A 27 13.86 -1.35 15.60
C SER A 27 15.11 -2.15 15.17
N PRO A 28 15.01 -3.19 14.33
CA PRO A 28 16.21 -3.73 13.67
C PRO A 28 16.97 -2.52 13.11
N GLN A 29 18.27 -2.40 13.45
CA GLN A 29 19.15 -1.28 13.10
C GLN A 29 18.68 -0.65 11.80
N GLU A 30 18.18 0.58 11.88
CA GLU A 30 17.47 1.29 10.81
C GLU A 30 18.18 1.04 9.48
N TYR A 31 17.71 0.07 8.69
CA TYR A 31 18.16 -0.01 7.31
C TYR A 31 17.65 1.28 6.67
N PRO A 32 18.53 2.20 6.26
CA PRO A 32 18.08 3.49 5.80
C PRO A 32 17.40 3.30 4.45
N ILE A 33 16.07 3.27 4.47
CA ILE A 33 15.27 3.15 3.26
C ILE A 33 15.40 4.47 2.51
N LYS A 34 15.92 4.40 1.28
CA LYS A 34 15.98 5.53 0.37
C LYS A 34 14.60 5.74 -0.25
N TRP A 35 13.69 6.32 0.53
CA TRP A 35 12.28 6.45 0.18
C TRP A 35 12.06 7.12 -1.17
N GLU A 36 12.75 8.23 -1.45
CA GLU A 36 12.61 8.98 -2.69
C GLU A 36 13.03 8.14 -3.91
N ASN A 37 14.14 7.39 -3.79
CA ASN A 37 14.60 6.48 -4.83
C ASN A 37 13.57 5.36 -5.06
N LEU A 38 13.07 4.76 -3.98
CA LEU A 38 12.09 3.68 -4.07
C LEU A 38 10.78 4.16 -4.72
N VAL A 39 10.34 5.39 -4.45
CA VAL A 39 9.22 5.99 -5.17
C VAL A 39 9.56 6.16 -6.66
N ALA A 40 10.72 6.72 -6.99
CA ALA A 40 11.10 7.01 -8.39
C ALA A 40 11.29 5.74 -9.24
N GLU A 41 11.78 4.66 -8.65
CA GLU A 41 12.03 3.37 -9.31
C GLU A 41 10.74 2.61 -9.65
N ASN A 42 9.62 2.92 -8.99
CA ASN A 42 8.34 2.25 -9.21
C ASN A 42 7.55 2.91 -10.36
N PRO A 43 7.29 2.21 -11.48
CA PRO A 43 6.57 2.79 -12.62
C PRO A 43 5.04 2.78 -12.45
N SER A 44 4.51 2.05 -11.46
CA SER A 44 3.08 2.06 -11.15
C SER A 44 2.76 3.21 -10.18
N PRO A 45 1.82 4.11 -10.51
CA PRO A 45 1.41 5.19 -9.60
C PRO A 45 0.90 4.66 -8.25
N LEU A 46 0.19 3.53 -8.23
CA LEU A 46 -0.23 2.89 -6.97
C LEU A 46 0.94 2.33 -6.18
N ALA A 47 1.96 1.79 -6.84
CA ALA A 47 3.16 1.34 -6.14
C ALA A 47 3.90 2.53 -5.51
N GLN A 48 3.99 3.66 -6.21
CA GLN A 48 4.54 4.89 -5.64
C GLN A 48 3.75 5.37 -4.42
N GLU A 49 2.42 5.37 -4.51
CA GLU A 49 1.54 5.75 -3.40
C GLU A 49 1.65 4.77 -2.22
N PHE A 50 1.81 3.46 -2.49
CA PHE A 50 2.08 2.45 -1.47
C PHE A 50 3.40 2.73 -0.74
N VAL A 51 4.47 3.06 -1.45
CA VAL A 51 5.76 3.43 -0.84
C VAL A 51 5.60 4.67 0.02
N ARG A 52 4.94 5.72 -0.47
CA ARG A 52 4.65 6.94 0.32
C ARG A 52 3.80 6.62 1.57
N SER A 53 2.83 5.73 1.44
CA SER A 53 1.99 5.28 2.55
C SER A 53 2.80 4.55 3.61
N ALA A 54 3.71 3.66 3.19
CA ALA A 54 4.63 2.98 4.08
C ALA A 54 5.60 3.95 4.76
N GLN A 55 6.08 4.98 4.06
CA GLN A 55 6.90 6.04 4.63
C GLN A 55 6.16 6.82 5.71
N ILE A 56 4.89 7.17 5.48
CA ILE A 56 4.02 7.83 6.47
C ILE A 56 3.87 6.95 7.71
N ILE A 57 3.57 5.65 7.52
CA ILE A 57 3.47 4.71 8.63
C ILE A 57 4.79 4.64 9.40
N ASN A 58 5.91 4.46 8.70
CA ASN A 58 7.23 4.39 9.32
C ASN A 58 7.53 5.64 10.16
N LYS A 59 7.27 6.84 9.64
CA LYS A 59 7.41 8.10 10.40
C LYS A 59 6.52 8.12 11.64
N ARG A 60 5.28 7.62 11.54
CA ARG A 60 4.35 7.55 12.68
C ARG A 60 4.77 6.53 13.73
N LEU A 61 5.50 5.47 13.36
CA LEU A 61 6.11 4.53 14.30
C LEU A 61 7.21 5.20 15.14
N MET A 62 7.97 6.14 14.56
CA MET A 62 8.99 6.89 15.31
C MET A 62 8.42 7.73 16.44
N HIS A 63 7.15 8.14 16.33
CA HIS A 63 6.43 8.87 17.38
C HIS A 63 5.74 7.93 18.38
N GLY A 64 6.15 6.65 18.40
CA GLY A 64 5.76 5.57 19.27
C GLY A 64 5.10 4.41 18.51
N ASN A 65 5.28 3.20 19.02
CA ASN A 65 4.94 1.99 18.29
C ASN A 65 3.44 1.78 18.15
N ILE A 66 3.06 0.97 17.17
CA ILE A 66 1.72 0.40 17.07
C ILE A 66 1.85 -1.08 17.43
N PRO A 67 1.42 -1.50 18.63
CA PRO A 67 1.72 -2.83 19.13
C PRO A 67 0.94 -3.90 18.38
N TYR A 68 1.46 -5.13 18.41
CA TYR A 68 0.63 -6.28 18.11
C TYR A 68 -0.32 -6.54 19.29
N PRO A 69 -1.60 -6.87 19.04
CA PRO A 69 -2.52 -7.17 20.12
C PRO A 69 -2.09 -8.47 20.82
N SER A 70 -1.59 -8.34 22.06
CA SER A 70 -1.13 -9.46 22.91
C SER A 70 -2.26 -10.42 23.30
N LYS A 71 -3.51 -9.93 23.30
CA LYS A 71 -4.75 -10.72 23.43
C LYS A 71 -5.43 -10.83 22.06
N LYS A 72 -6.34 -11.82 21.89
CA LYS A 72 -7.21 -11.88 20.70
C LYS A 72 -7.87 -10.52 20.48
N ILE A 73 -7.86 -10.03 19.24
CA ILE A 73 -8.53 -8.78 18.88
C ILE A 73 -9.99 -8.82 19.32
N SER A 74 -10.40 -7.76 20.03
CA SER A 74 -11.76 -7.60 20.52
C SER A 74 -12.78 -7.71 19.37
N LEU A 75 -13.92 -8.35 19.64
CA LEU A 75 -15.04 -8.41 18.69
C LEU A 75 -15.56 -7.02 18.30
N ASN A 76 -15.34 -6.01 19.15
CA ASN A 76 -15.73 -4.63 18.89
C ASN A 76 -14.65 -3.78 18.21
N TRP A 77 -13.48 -4.35 17.91
CA TRP A 77 -12.36 -3.61 17.32
C TRP A 77 -12.75 -2.95 16.00
N GLU A 78 -13.51 -3.64 15.14
CA GLU A 78 -13.94 -3.08 13.85
C GLU A 78 -14.89 -1.90 14.01
N LYS A 79 -15.84 -2.01 14.94
CA LYS A 79 -16.78 -0.94 15.23
C LYS A 79 -16.06 0.28 15.79
N GLY A 80 -15.09 0.07 16.69
CA GLY A 80 -14.25 1.14 17.23
C GLY A 80 -13.39 1.79 16.14
N TYR A 81 -12.71 0.98 15.34
CA TYR A 81 -11.84 1.45 14.27
C TYR A 81 -12.60 2.30 13.26
N ASN A 82 -13.78 1.86 12.82
CA ASN A 82 -14.57 2.60 11.84
C ASN A 82 -15.02 3.97 12.37
N ARG A 83 -15.30 4.08 13.68
CA ARG A 83 -15.75 5.32 14.34
C ARG A 83 -14.60 6.24 14.78
N ALA A 84 -13.38 5.73 14.88
CA ALA A 84 -12.25 6.54 15.31
C ALA A 84 -11.95 7.66 14.31
N GLU A 85 -11.80 8.88 14.78
CA GLU A 85 -11.36 10.01 13.96
C GLU A 85 -9.92 9.80 13.48
N ASP A 86 -9.01 9.56 14.43
CA ASP A 86 -7.62 9.20 14.14
C ASP A 86 -7.41 7.68 14.21
N LYS A 87 -7.20 7.06 13.03
CA LYS A 87 -6.94 5.61 12.91
C LYS A 87 -5.60 5.20 13.54
N PHE A 88 -4.58 6.05 13.50
CA PHE A 88 -3.28 5.75 14.12
C PHE A 88 -3.38 5.73 15.65
N VAL A 89 -4.05 6.72 16.25
CA VAL A 89 -4.29 6.76 17.70
C VAL A 89 -5.08 5.53 18.13
N PHE A 90 -6.12 5.16 17.36
CA PHE A 90 -6.88 3.95 17.63
C PHE A 90 -6.02 2.68 17.55
N MET A 91 -5.29 2.48 16.45
CA MET A 91 -4.44 1.29 16.27
C MET A 91 -3.36 1.21 17.36
N ARG A 92 -2.81 2.33 17.79
CA ARG A 92 -1.81 2.38 18.88
C ARG A 92 -2.39 1.93 20.21
N ARG A 93 -3.62 2.34 20.51
CA ARG A 93 -4.30 2.00 21.76
C ARG A 93 -4.78 0.56 21.80
N TYR A 94 -5.24 0.01 20.67
CA TYR A 94 -5.93 -1.28 20.63
C TYR A 94 -5.15 -2.38 19.89
N GLY A 95 -3.95 -2.07 19.42
CA GLY A 95 -3.12 -2.95 18.59
C GLY A 95 -3.69 -3.18 17.19
N VAL A 96 -2.86 -3.71 16.30
CA VAL A 96 -3.25 -4.09 14.93
C VAL A 96 -2.54 -5.37 14.51
N ASP A 97 -3.27 -6.32 13.93
CA ASP A 97 -2.66 -7.52 13.33
C ASP A 97 -2.30 -7.30 11.85
N CYS A 98 -1.63 -8.27 11.23
CA CYS A 98 -1.22 -8.18 9.83
C CYS A 98 -2.40 -7.92 8.88
N THR A 99 -3.54 -8.55 9.09
CA THR A 99 -4.70 -8.43 8.19
C THR A 99 -5.39 -7.06 8.27
N ARG A 100 -5.38 -6.44 9.45
CA ARG A 100 -5.92 -5.10 9.71
C ARG A 100 -4.95 -4.00 9.31
N LEU A 101 -3.64 -4.23 9.42
CA LEU A 101 -2.63 -3.35 8.84
C LEU A 101 -2.79 -3.30 7.31
N LEU A 102 -2.93 -4.47 6.67
CA LEU A 102 -3.21 -4.53 5.23
C LEU A 102 -4.52 -3.81 4.91
N ARG A 103 -5.57 -4.00 5.70
CA ARG A 103 -6.81 -3.24 5.49
C ARG A 103 -6.58 -1.73 5.55
N TYR A 104 -5.84 -1.24 6.54
CA TYR A 104 -5.51 0.19 6.66
C TYR A 104 -4.74 0.69 5.42
N LEU A 105 -3.71 -0.04 5.00
CA LEU A 105 -2.94 0.27 3.79
C LEU A 105 -3.84 0.36 2.56
N TYR A 106 -4.62 -0.68 2.26
CA TYR A 106 -5.40 -0.71 1.02
C TYR A 106 -6.61 0.24 1.06
N ILE A 107 -7.38 0.28 2.16
CA ILE A 107 -8.61 1.08 2.20
C ILE A 107 -8.32 2.54 2.52
N ASN A 108 -7.54 2.81 3.56
CA ASN A 108 -7.40 4.17 4.10
C ASN A 108 -6.25 4.94 3.47
N MET A 109 -5.17 4.26 3.08
CA MET A 109 -4.02 4.93 2.48
C MET A 109 -4.11 4.94 0.95
N LEU A 110 -4.52 3.83 0.33
CA LEU A 110 -4.58 3.68 -1.13
C LEU A 110 -5.98 3.86 -1.73
N HIS A 111 -7.04 3.93 -0.92
CA HIS A 111 -8.43 4.02 -1.38
C HIS A 111 -8.84 2.89 -2.34
N LEU A 112 -8.32 1.68 -2.12
CA LEU A 112 -8.58 0.48 -2.91
C LEU A 112 -9.54 -0.47 -2.18
N PRO A 113 -10.44 -1.14 -2.92
CA PRO A 113 -11.33 -2.13 -2.35
C PRO A 113 -10.54 -3.38 -1.93
N TYR A 114 -10.41 -3.59 -0.63
CA TYR A 114 -9.63 -4.68 -0.05
C TYR A 114 -10.39 -6.02 -0.02
N ASN A 115 -11.44 -6.12 0.79
CA ASN A 115 -12.24 -7.35 0.91
C ASN A 115 -13.45 -7.31 -0.03
N SER A 116 -13.51 -8.21 -1.02
CA SER A 116 -14.59 -8.20 -2.03
C SER A 116 -15.94 -8.73 -1.55
N LYS A 117 -16.04 -9.27 -0.32
CA LYS A 117 -17.31 -9.65 0.33
C LYS A 117 -17.81 -8.59 1.32
N SER A 118 -16.91 -7.90 2.00
CA SER A 118 -17.24 -6.96 3.07
C SER A 118 -16.28 -5.78 3.04
N ASN A 119 -16.67 -4.71 2.36
CA ASN A 119 -15.79 -3.59 1.99
C ASN A 119 -14.96 -3.02 3.14
N THR A 120 -15.46 -3.04 4.38
CA THR A 120 -14.77 -2.48 5.56
C THR A 120 -14.19 -3.54 6.49
N ALA A 121 -14.27 -4.83 6.19
CA ALA A 121 -13.75 -5.90 7.04
C ALA A 121 -12.32 -6.31 6.65
N PRO A 122 -11.47 -6.73 7.60
CA PRO A 122 -10.20 -7.33 7.23
C PRO A 122 -10.45 -8.65 6.49
N ILE A 123 -9.49 -9.07 5.65
CA ILE A 123 -9.48 -10.41 5.08
C ILE A 123 -8.83 -11.33 6.10
N ILE A 124 -9.47 -12.45 6.42
CA ILE A 124 -8.96 -13.38 7.44
C ILE A 124 -7.65 -14.02 6.93
N SER A 125 -6.63 -14.14 7.79
CA SER A 125 -5.30 -14.64 7.40
C SER A 125 -5.35 -15.97 6.61
N ARG A 126 -6.16 -16.94 7.04
CA ARG A 126 -6.32 -18.23 6.33
C ARG A 126 -6.80 -18.09 4.87
N THR A 127 -7.55 -17.03 4.56
CA THR A 127 -8.01 -16.71 3.20
C THR A 127 -6.82 -16.36 2.31
N PHE A 128 -5.83 -15.66 2.84
CA PHE A 128 -4.62 -15.34 2.10
C PHE A 128 -3.73 -16.55 1.88
N THR A 129 -3.77 -17.60 2.71
CA THR A 129 -2.73 -18.64 2.72
C THR A 129 -3.05 -19.88 1.90
N HIS A 130 -4.32 -20.05 1.49
CA HIS A 130 -4.82 -21.22 0.75
C HIS A 130 -5.77 -20.83 -0.38
N LYS A 131 -5.74 -21.60 -1.48
CA LYS A 131 -6.75 -21.53 -2.53
C LYS A 131 -7.98 -22.33 -2.10
N SER A 132 -9.08 -21.63 -1.87
CA SER A 132 -10.41 -22.15 -1.55
C SER A 132 -11.51 -21.31 -2.21
N SER A 133 -12.74 -21.80 -2.21
CA SER A 133 -13.92 -21.01 -2.63
C SER A 133 -14.05 -19.70 -1.83
N ASP A 134 -13.74 -19.73 -0.54
CA ASP A 134 -13.68 -18.54 0.31
C ASP A 134 -12.61 -17.55 -0.15
N SER A 135 -11.40 -18.04 -0.49
CA SER A 135 -10.35 -17.18 -1.06
C SER A 135 -10.77 -16.55 -2.38
N SER A 136 -11.33 -17.33 -3.31
CA SER A 136 -11.79 -16.85 -4.62
C SER A 136 -12.88 -15.79 -4.52
N SER A 137 -13.59 -15.75 -3.39
CA SER A 137 -14.71 -14.84 -3.19
C SER A 137 -14.35 -13.59 -2.37
N GLN A 138 -13.42 -13.67 -1.41
CA GLN A 138 -12.90 -12.51 -0.65
C GLN A 138 -11.78 -11.75 -1.37
N LEU A 139 -11.05 -12.43 -2.28
CA LEU A 139 -9.88 -11.88 -2.97
C LEU A 139 -10.13 -11.61 -4.46
N LYS A 140 -11.38 -11.32 -4.87
CA LYS A 140 -11.72 -11.08 -6.29
C LYS A 140 -10.97 -9.90 -6.91
N ASN A 141 -10.50 -8.96 -6.09
CA ASN A 141 -9.74 -7.79 -6.51
C ASN A 141 -8.23 -8.08 -6.64
N PHE A 142 -7.78 -9.29 -6.30
CA PHE A 142 -6.40 -9.71 -6.36
C PHE A 142 -6.18 -10.77 -7.44
N ASP A 143 -4.99 -10.74 -8.03
CA ASP A 143 -4.43 -11.79 -8.87
C ASP A 143 -3.36 -12.56 -8.07
N LEU A 144 -3.14 -13.81 -8.43
CA LEU A 144 -2.07 -14.61 -7.85
C LEU A 144 -0.72 -14.18 -8.40
N VAL A 145 0.26 -14.01 -7.51
CA VAL A 145 1.66 -13.87 -7.89
C VAL A 145 2.22 -15.25 -8.23
N PRO A 146 2.78 -15.47 -9.44
CA PRO A 146 3.36 -16.75 -9.81
C PRO A 146 4.52 -17.15 -8.89
N LYS A 147 4.51 -18.41 -8.45
CA LYS A 147 5.62 -19.00 -7.69
C LYS A 147 6.60 -19.66 -8.65
N THR A 148 7.87 -19.29 -8.59
CA THR A 148 8.95 -19.98 -9.31
C THR A 148 9.45 -21.18 -8.50
N LYS A 149 10.27 -22.04 -9.11
CA LYS A 149 10.93 -23.15 -8.39
C LYS A 149 11.75 -22.67 -7.18
N GLN A 150 12.27 -21.43 -7.24
CA GLN A 150 13.16 -20.87 -6.23
C GLN A 150 12.45 -19.98 -5.20
N GLY A 151 11.16 -19.68 -5.36
CA GLY A 151 10.41 -18.74 -4.51
C GLY A 151 9.52 -17.80 -5.32
N PHE A 152 9.03 -16.73 -4.68
CA PHE A 152 8.30 -15.66 -5.34
C PHE A 152 9.24 -14.57 -5.85
N LYS A 153 8.88 -13.94 -6.96
CA LYS A 153 9.44 -12.67 -7.42
C LYS A 153 8.33 -11.61 -7.33
N PRO A 154 8.07 -11.06 -6.14
CA PRO A 154 7.01 -10.07 -5.95
C PRO A 154 7.41 -8.74 -6.59
N GLN A 155 6.43 -7.84 -6.68
CA GLN A 155 6.66 -6.40 -6.88
C GLN A 155 6.20 -5.63 -5.64
N THR A 156 6.56 -4.35 -5.57
CA THR A 156 6.05 -3.41 -4.56
C THR A 156 4.54 -3.47 -4.43
N GLY A 157 4.04 -3.59 -3.20
CA GLY A 157 2.63 -3.70 -2.87
C GLY A 157 2.02 -5.09 -3.11
N ASP A 158 2.80 -6.10 -3.47
CA ASP A 158 2.35 -7.49 -3.38
C ASP A 158 2.25 -7.94 -1.93
N ILE A 159 1.30 -8.81 -1.64
CA ILE A 159 1.15 -9.49 -0.35
C ILE A 159 1.76 -10.88 -0.47
N LEU A 160 2.68 -11.23 0.42
CA LEU A 160 3.15 -12.61 0.57
C LEU A 160 2.58 -13.21 1.85
N ALA A 161 2.15 -14.47 1.77
CA ALA A 161 1.45 -15.13 2.87
C ALA A 161 1.98 -16.54 3.12
N PHE A 162 1.89 -16.94 4.39
CA PHE A 162 2.08 -18.31 4.86
C PHE A 162 1.11 -18.57 6.02
N PRO A 163 0.78 -19.84 6.35
CA PRO A 163 -0.20 -20.14 7.38
C PRO A 163 0.02 -19.35 8.67
N GLY A 164 -0.94 -18.47 9.00
CA GLY A 164 -0.93 -17.64 10.20
C GLY A 164 -0.47 -16.20 10.02
N HIS A 165 0.13 -15.80 8.88
CA HIS A 165 0.66 -14.44 8.72
C HIS A 165 0.73 -13.96 7.26
N THR A 166 0.80 -12.64 7.11
CA THR A 166 0.93 -11.95 5.82
C THR A 166 1.82 -10.73 5.95
N ILE A 167 2.55 -10.41 4.89
CA ILE A 167 3.38 -9.21 4.78
C ILE A 167 3.05 -8.48 3.48
N ALA A 168 3.27 -7.16 3.42
CA ALA A 168 3.23 -6.40 2.17
C ALA A 168 4.65 -6.00 1.76
N VAL A 169 5.01 -6.30 0.52
CA VAL A 169 6.35 -6.08 -0.03
C VAL A 169 6.55 -4.58 -0.30
N LEU A 170 7.60 -4.00 0.28
CA LEU A 170 7.96 -2.60 0.15
C LEU A 170 9.06 -2.38 -0.89
N ASP A 171 10.16 -3.10 -0.74
CA ASP A 171 11.28 -3.10 -1.67
C ASP A 171 11.55 -4.55 -2.05
N PRO A 172 11.07 -5.00 -3.24
CA PRO A 172 11.20 -6.40 -3.63
C PRO A 172 12.66 -6.81 -3.80
N ASP A 173 13.52 -5.94 -4.33
CA ASP A 173 14.90 -6.27 -4.67
C ASP A 173 15.78 -6.35 -3.42
N ASN A 174 15.57 -5.45 -2.47
CA ASN A 174 16.26 -5.42 -1.18
C ASN A 174 15.56 -6.21 -0.07
N CYS A 175 14.55 -7.02 -0.41
CA CYS A 175 13.89 -7.90 0.55
C CYS A 175 13.24 -7.17 1.74
N ILE A 176 12.66 -5.99 1.51
CA ILE A 176 12.04 -5.17 2.57
C ILE A 176 10.52 -5.25 2.47
N ALA A 177 9.86 -5.42 3.61
CA ALA A 177 8.41 -5.48 3.71
C ALA A 177 7.90 -4.62 4.87
N ILE A 178 6.61 -4.28 4.83
CA ILE A 178 5.88 -3.77 5.98
C ILE A 178 4.96 -4.87 6.50
N GLN A 179 4.91 -5.04 7.83
CA GLN A 179 4.10 -6.07 8.47
C GLN A 179 3.60 -5.64 9.84
N SER A 180 2.67 -6.40 10.41
CA SER A 180 2.39 -6.38 11.84
C SER A 180 2.41 -7.80 12.40
N SER A 181 3.30 -8.08 13.34
CA SER A 181 3.49 -9.42 13.91
C SER A 181 3.63 -9.37 15.44
N ILE A 182 3.23 -10.45 16.11
CA ILE A 182 3.42 -10.61 17.57
C ILE A 182 4.89 -10.71 17.97
N TRP A 183 5.77 -10.92 16.99
CA TRP A 183 7.21 -10.90 17.17
C TRP A 183 7.86 -9.83 16.29
N LEU A 184 9.10 -9.48 16.60
CA LEU A 184 9.97 -8.68 15.74
C LEU A 184 11.39 -9.21 15.88
N CYS A 185 12.06 -9.55 14.78
CA CYS A 185 13.48 -9.85 14.84
C CYS A 185 14.31 -8.57 14.88
N LYS A 186 15.16 -8.45 15.91
CA LYS A 186 16.10 -7.33 16.09
C LYS A 186 17.43 -7.60 15.41
N LYS A 187 17.89 -8.86 15.49
CA LYS A 187 19.18 -9.29 14.97
C LYS A 187 19.04 -10.64 14.29
N SER A 188 19.58 -10.74 13.09
CA SER A 188 19.68 -11.98 12.34
C SER A 188 21.13 -12.40 12.13
N GLU A 189 21.38 -13.71 12.21
CA GLU A 189 22.67 -14.33 11.91
C GLU A 189 22.44 -15.51 10.97
N ASN A 190 23.18 -15.58 9.86
CA ASN A 190 23.01 -16.61 8.82
C ASN A 190 21.55 -16.75 8.31
N GLY A 191 20.80 -15.64 8.35
CA GLY A 191 19.39 -15.58 7.95
C GLY A 191 18.38 -16.04 9.01
N PHE A 192 18.83 -16.45 10.19
CA PHE A 192 17.94 -16.80 11.30
C PHE A 192 17.84 -15.65 12.30
N CYS A 193 16.67 -15.52 12.92
CA CYS A 193 16.53 -14.58 14.02
C CYS A 193 17.24 -15.11 15.27
N THR A 194 18.19 -14.34 15.81
CA THR A 194 18.94 -14.68 17.02
C THR A 194 18.56 -13.79 18.20
N ASP A 195 17.96 -12.63 17.94
CA ASP A 195 17.44 -11.73 18.97
C ASP A 195 16.11 -11.14 18.51
N TYR A 196 15.11 -11.13 19.39
CA TYR A 196 13.73 -10.79 19.06
C TYR A 196 13.04 -9.99 20.16
N ASP A 197 11.98 -9.28 19.79
CA ASP A 197 10.97 -8.73 20.67
C ASP A 197 9.62 -9.43 20.46
N TYR A 198 8.74 -9.32 21.47
CA TYR A 198 7.38 -9.86 21.42
C TYR A 198 6.34 -8.87 21.96
N GLY A 199 5.08 -9.08 21.59
CA GLY A 199 3.92 -8.41 22.19
C GLY A 199 3.88 -6.91 21.89
N GLU A 200 3.90 -6.07 22.92
CA GLU A 200 3.82 -4.60 22.80
C GLU A 200 5.10 -3.97 22.23
N SER A 201 6.23 -4.65 22.39
CA SER A 201 7.51 -4.29 21.76
C SER A 201 7.59 -4.74 20.30
N ALA A 202 6.67 -5.62 19.87
CA ALA A 202 6.46 -6.03 18.50
C ALA A 202 5.18 -5.37 17.94
N GLY A 203 4.92 -5.53 16.64
CA GLY A 203 3.76 -4.92 16.00
C GLY A 203 4.07 -4.43 14.61
N VAL A 204 3.51 -3.27 14.26
CA VAL A 204 3.75 -2.67 12.94
C VAL A 204 5.21 -2.29 12.82
N SER A 205 5.88 -2.84 11.81
CA SER A 205 7.31 -2.65 11.61
C SER A 205 7.64 -2.70 10.12
N ILE A 206 8.74 -2.03 9.78
CA ILE A 206 9.44 -2.29 8.52
C ILE A 206 10.44 -3.41 8.78
N TYR A 207 10.38 -4.44 7.93
CA TYR A 207 11.07 -5.69 8.14
C TYR A 207 12.00 -5.98 6.98
N HIS A 208 13.28 -6.14 7.29
CA HIS A 208 14.31 -6.46 6.32
C HIS A 208 14.60 -7.97 6.39
N LEU A 209 14.32 -8.68 5.29
CA LEU A 209 14.37 -10.14 5.20
C LEU A 209 15.60 -10.66 4.44
N ALA A 210 16.52 -9.77 4.05
CA ALA A 210 17.66 -10.15 3.24
C ALA A 210 18.50 -11.22 3.94
N SER A 211 18.55 -12.39 3.32
CA SER A 211 19.38 -13.51 3.71
C SER A 211 19.48 -14.50 2.55
N ASP A 212 20.64 -15.13 2.41
CA ASP A 212 20.86 -16.14 1.37
C ASP A 212 19.82 -17.28 1.39
N ARG A 213 19.26 -17.54 2.58
CA ARG A 213 18.30 -18.60 2.82
C ARG A 213 16.87 -18.22 2.46
N PHE A 214 16.42 -17.03 2.86
CA PHE A 214 14.99 -16.70 2.85
C PHE A 214 14.61 -15.58 1.89
N CYS A 215 15.52 -14.65 1.61
CA CYS A 215 15.34 -13.66 0.55
C CYS A 215 16.68 -13.16 0.01
N LYS A 216 16.98 -13.47 -1.25
CA LYS A 216 18.21 -13.06 -1.93
C LYS A 216 17.89 -12.60 -3.34
N ASN A 217 18.44 -11.46 -3.76
CA ASN A 217 18.31 -10.93 -5.12
C ASN A 217 16.84 -10.88 -5.61
N GLY A 218 15.94 -10.37 -4.77
CA GLY A 218 14.51 -10.29 -5.06
C GLY A 218 13.74 -11.61 -5.15
N ILE A 219 14.33 -12.73 -4.73
CA ILE A 219 13.66 -14.04 -4.66
C ILE A 219 13.25 -14.34 -3.22
N TRP A 220 11.95 -14.32 -2.96
CA TRP A 220 11.35 -14.44 -1.64
C TRP A 220 10.88 -15.88 -1.38
N LYS A 221 11.50 -16.56 -0.42
CA LYS A 221 11.20 -17.96 -0.04
C LYS A 221 10.41 -18.07 1.26
N GLY A 222 10.72 -17.23 2.23
CA GLY A 222 10.12 -17.26 3.55
C GLY A 222 10.61 -16.11 4.43
N MET A 223 10.30 -16.21 5.72
CA MET A 223 10.89 -15.36 6.76
C MET A 223 12.11 -16.03 7.38
N ASP A 224 12.63 -15.46 8.46
CA ASP A 224 13.76 -15.90 9.31
C ASP A 224 13.65 -17.31 9.96
N ASN A 225 12.72 -18.17 9.53
CA ASN A 225 12.54 -19.52 10.04
C ASN A 225 12.06 -20.49 8.95
N ASN A 226 12.60 -21.71 8.94
CA ASN A 226 12.25 -22.76 7.98
C ASN A 226 10.77 -23.16 7.94
N LYS A 227 10.04 -22.94 9.04
CA LYS A 227 8.60 -23.20 9.10
C LYS A 227 7.77 -22.10 8.45
N LEU A 228 8.35 -20.91 8.26
CA LEU A 228 7.66 -19.71 7.77
C LEU A 228 7.93 -19.46 6.28
N LYS A 229 7.63 -20.46 5.47
CA LYS A 229 7.79 -20.39 4.01
C LYS A 229 6.56 -19.77 3.37
N PHE A 230 6.75 -18.80 2.47
CA PHE A 230 5.64 -18.24 1.70
C PHE A 230 5.00 -19.34 0.84
N THR A 231 3.70 -19.52 1.01
CA THR A 231 2.91 -20.51 0.27
C THR A 231 2.26 -19.89 -0.94
N ILE A 232 1.99 -18.58 -0.90
CA ILE A 232 1.18 -17.88 -1.89
C ILE A 232 1.49 -16.38 -1.86
N GLY A 233 1.31 -15.73 -3.00
CA GLY A 233 1.40 -14.29 -3.15
C GLY A 233 0.18 -13.74 -3.86
N TRP A 234 -0.20 -12.52 -3.51
CA TRP A 234 -1.37 -11.82 -4.03
C TRP A 234 -1.00 -10.41 -4.48
N ARG A 235 -1.58 -10.00 -5.59
CA ARG A 235 -1.36 -8.68 -6.18
C ARG A 235 -2.70 -8.01 -6.41
N HIS A 236 -2.93 -6.85 -5.83
CA HIS A 236 -4.15 -6.12 -6.12
C HIS A 236 -4.14 -5.67 -7.60
N LYS A 237 -5.25 -5.87 -8.32
CA LYS A 237 -5.36 -5.63 -9.78
C LYS A 237 -5.03 -4.20 -10.20
N ALA A 238 -5.24 -3.23 -9.31
CA ALA A 238 -4.85 -1.84 -9.51
C ALA A 238 -3.32 -1.66 -9.70
N PHE A 239 -2.49 -2.46 -9.02
CA PHE A 239 -1.02 -2.41 -9.16
C PHE A 239 -0.52 -2.95 -10.50
N ASN A 240 -1.40 -3.50 -11.33
CA ASN A 240 -1.09 -3.98 -12.67
C ASN A 240 -1.70 -3.12 -13.78
N THR A 241 -2.39 -2.03 -13.45
CA THR A 241 -3.14 -1.22 -14.42
C THR A 241 -2.83 0.26 -14.23
N TRP A 242 -2.21 0.91 -15.21
CA TRP A 242 -1.94 2.35 -15.17
C TRP A 242 -1.60 2.92 -16.54
N ILE A 243 -1.74 4.24 -16.67
CA ILE A 243 -1.26 5.02 -17.82
C ILE A 243 0.15 5.51 -17.51
N LEU A 244 1.09 5.20 -18.40
CA LEU A 244 2.47 5.67 -18.35
C LEU A 244 2.61 6.97 -19.14
N THR A 245 2.07 7.02 -20.37
CA THR A 245 2.11 8.22 -21.22
C THR A 245 0.71 8.55 -21.74
N LEU A 246 0.39 9.85 -21.69
CA LEU A 246 -0.76 10.47 -22.35
C LEU A 246 -0.33 11.78 -23.02
N PRO A 247 -1.00 12.24 -24.10
CA PRO A 247 -0.73 13.56 -24.65
C PRO A 247 -1.07 14.65 -23.64
N LYS A 248 -0.45 15.82 -23.79
CA LYS A 248 -0.71 16.98 -22.93
C LYS A 248 -2.08 17.59 -23.21
N GLU A 249 -2.48 17.58 -24.48
CA GLU A 249 -3.67 18.24 -25.00
C GLU A 249 -4.42 17.31 -25.94
N ALA A 250 -5.73 17.47 -26.03
CA ALA A 250 -6.59 16.83 -27.01
C ALA A 250 -7.87 17.65 -27.25
N LYS A 251 -8.56 17.38 -28.36
CA LYS A 251 -9.87 17.97 -28.66
C LYS A 251 -11.00 16.95 -28.51
N PRO A 252 -12.24 17.38 -28.18
CA PRO A 252 -13.43 16.54 -28.26
C PRO A 252 -13.55 15.82 -29.61
N GLY A 253 -13.81 14.51 -29.59
CA GLY A 253 -13.91 13.66 -30.78
C GLY A 253 -12.55 13.21 -31.36
N GLU A 254 -11.43 13.74 -30.89
CA GLU A 254 -10.10 13.34 -31.34
C GLU A 254 -9.76 11.91 -30.89
N THR A 255 -9.04 11.16 -31.71
CA THR A 255 -8.45 9.87 -31.30
C THR A 255 -7.04 10.09 -30.80
N ILE A 256 -6.82 9.86 -29.51
CA ILE A 256 -5.52 9.96 -28.86
C ILE A 256 -4.90 8.60 -28.59
N VAL A 257 -3.58 8.59 -28.41
CA VAL A 257 -2.78 7.40 -28.11
C VAL A 257 -2.28 7.48 -26.68
N LEU A 258 -2.48 6.39 -25.93
CA LEU A 258 -1.95 6.21 -24.58
C LEU A 258 -0.98 5.03 -24.56
N SER A 259 -0.01 5.05 -23.66
CA SER A 259 0.76 3.85 -23.30
C SER A 259 0.72 3.59 -21.80
N GLY A 260 0.81 2.32 -21.41
CA GLY A 260 0.80 1.91 -20.01
C GLY A 260 0.63 0.40 -19.84
N LYS A 261 0.46 -0.08 -18.60
CA LYS A 261 0.28 -1.51 -18.33
C LYS A 261 -1.20 -1.87 -18.27
N ASN A 262 -1.55 -3.00 -18.89
CA ASN A 262 -2.91 -3.58 -18.87
C ASN A 262 -4.02 -2.61 -19.32
N LEU A 263 -3.78 -1.82 -20.37
CA LEU A 263 -4.73 -0.86 -20.93
C LEU A 263 -5.64 -1.47 -22.01
N ALA A 264 -5.18 -2.54 -22.67
CA ALA A 264 -5.90 -3.14 -23.78
C ALA A 264 -7.31 -3.61 -23.36
N ASN A 265 -8.32 -3.17 -24.11
CA ASN A 265 -9.73 -3.48 -23.86
C ASN A 265 -10.29 -2.99 -22.52
N LYS A 266 -9.56 -2.13 -21.79
CA LYS A 266 -10.06 -1.50 -20.57
C LYS A 266 -10.93 -0.29 -20.88
N TYR A 267 -11.75 0.08 -19.90
CA TYR A 267 -12.57 1.29 -19.92
C TYR A 267 -11.80 2.45 -19.30
N ILE A 268 -11.83 3.61 -19.95
CA ILE A 268 -11.18 4.85 -19.53
C ILE A 268 -12.24 5.90 -19.31
N TYR A 269 -12.29 6.49 -18.12
CA TYR A 269 -13.16 7.60 -17.81
C TYR A 269 -12.41 8.91 -18.01
N PHE A 270 -13.08 9.85 -18.68
CA PHE A 270 -12.64 11.24 -18.80
C PHE A 270 -13.33 12.08 -17.73
N THR A 271 -12.62 13.07 -17.21
CA THR A 271 -13.23 14.10 -16.37
C THR A 271 -14.41 14.75 -17.13
N GLY A 272 -15.55 14.94 -16.46
CA GLY A 272 -16.76 15.50 -17.05
C GLY A 272 -17.64 14.51 -17.84
N SER A 273 -17.09 13.41 -18.35
CA SER A 273 -17.86 12.47 -19.17
C SER A 273 -18.57 11.42 -18.33
N LYS A 274 -19.85 11.15 -18.64
CA LYS A 274 -20.66 10.15 -17.94
C LYS A 274 -20.38 8.72 -18.41
N THR A 275 -19.86 8.54 -19.63
CA THR A 275 -19.65 7.23 -20.23
C THR A 275 -18.17 6.95 -20.43
N PRO A 276 -17.65 5.81 -19.94
CA PRO A 276 -16.26 5.48 -20.18
C PRO A 276 -16.05 5.01 -21.62
N VAL A 277 -14.86 5.29 -22.16
CA VAL A 277 -14.47 4.85 -23.51
C VAL A 277 -13.62 3.59 -23.45
N LYS A 278 -13.80 2.69 -24.42
CA LYS A 278 -13.03 1.43 -24.47
C LYS A 278 -11.72 1.62 -25.22
N ALA A 279 -10.60 1.35 -24.56
CA ALA A 279 -9.27 1.37 -25.13
C ALA A 279 -9.05 0.21 -26.10
N ARG A 280 -8.58 0.54 -27.32
CA ARG A 280 -8.29 -0.46 -28.36
C ARG A 280 -6.79 -0.63 -28.53
N LEU A 281 -6.32 -1.86 -28.41
CA LEU A 281 -4.89 -2.19 -28.58
C LEU A 281 -4.39 -1.84 -29.98
N ILE A 282 -3.23 -1.20 -30.05
CA ILE A 282 -2.48 -1.01 -31.29
C ILE A 282 -1.52 -2.21 -31.42
N LYS A 283 -1.77 -3.10 -32.38
CA LYS A 283 -1.09 -4.40 -32.52
C LYS A 283 0.44 -4.36 -32.65
N ARG A 284 1.06 -3.20 -32.91
CA ARG A 284 2.48 -3.05 -33.30
C ARG A 284 3.39 -2.41 -32.25
N SER A 285 3.04 -2.35 -30.96
CA SER A 285 3.90 -1.64 -29.99
C SER A 285 3.92 -2.25 -28.59
N PRO A 286 4.60 -3.38 -28.36
CA PRO A 286 5.10 -3.72 -27.03
C PRO A 286 6.44 -3.00 -26.82
N ILE A 287 6.40 -1.86 -26.13
CA ILE A 287 7.61 -1.31 -25.51
C ILE A 287 7.83 -2.14 -24.24
N TYR A 288 8.99 -2.77 -24.11
CA TYR A 288 9.34 -3.48 -22.87
C TYR A 288 10.08 -2.52 -21.96
N LEU A 289 9.42 -2.09 -20.89
CA LEU A 289 10.12 -1.60 -19.71
C LEU A 289 10.39 -2.82 -18.81
N LYS A 290 11.55 -2.84 -18.15
CA LYS A 290 12.03 -3.93 -17.28
C LYS A 290 10.85 -4.59 -16.53
N ASP A 291 10.60 -5.87 -16.82
CA ASP A 291 9.55 -6.71 -16.22
C ASP A 291 8.09 -6.21 -16.35
N HIS A 292 7.82 -5.25 -17.23
CA HIS A 292 6.50 -4.66 -17.46
C HIS A 292 6.17 -4.62 -18.96
N GLN A 293 5.21 -5.46 -19.37
CA GLN A 293 4.65 -5.42 -20.72
C GLN A 293 3.81 -4.15 -20.89
N ILE A 294 4.38 -3.11 -21.51
CA ILE A 294 3.66 -1.88 -21.84
C ILE A 294 2.87 -2.08 -23.12
N GLN A 295 1.63 -1.60 -23.10
CA GLN A 295 0.69 -1.65 -24.21
C GLN A 295 0.44 -0.23 -24.69
N THR A 296 0.42 -0.07 -26.01
CA THR A 296 -0.07 1.16 -26.64
C THR A 296 -1.51 0.97 -27.09
N VAL A 297 -2.40 1.88 -26.70
CA VAL A 297 -3.83 1.84 -27.03
C VAL A 297 -4.27 3.15 -27.66
N LYS A 298 -5.33 3.10 -28.45
CA LYS A 298 -6.05 4.29 -28.91
C LYS A 298 -7.41 4.40 -28.24
N ILE A 299 -7.81 5.63 -27.93
CA ILE A 299 -9.11 6.00 -27.40
C ILE A 299 -9.62 7.27 -28.09
N THR A 300 -10.93 7.41 -28.19
CA THR A 300 -11.57 8.63 -28.70
C THR A 300 -12.02 9.48 -27.53
N VAL A 301 -11.69 10.77 -27.54
CA VAL A 301 -12.08 11.73 -26.51
C VAL A 301 -13.59 12.00 -26.61
N PRO A 302 -14.37 11.79 -25.53
CA PRO A 302 -15.80 12.12 -25.53
C PRO A 302 -16.08 13.60 -25.82
N PHE A 303 -17.25 13.89 -26.39
CA PHE A 303 -17.65 15.28 -26.66
C PHE A 303 -17.92 16.11 -25.41
N ASP A 304 -18.27 15.45 -24.30
CA ASP A 304 -18.53 16.04 -22.99
C ASP A 304 -17.31 16.02 -22.05
N ALA A 305 -16.13 15.64 -22.56
CA ALA A 305 -14.91 15.59 -21.77
C ALA A 305 -14.43 17.00 -21.37
N LYS A 306 -13.86 17.09 -20.17
CA LYS A 306 -13.22 18.27 -19.60
C LYS A 306 -11.76 17.97 -19.27
N SER A 307 -10.98 19.03 -19.09
CA SER A 307 -9.60 18.92 -18.65
C SER A 307 -9.52 18.23 -17.28
N GLY A 308 -8.62 17.24 -17.15
CA GLY A 308 -8.45 16.51 -15.90
C GLY A 308 -7.66 15.21 -16.07
N LYS A 309 -7.57 14.43 -14.98
CA LYS A 309 -6.93 13.11 -15.01
C LYS A 309 -7.84 12.07 -15.64
N LEU A 310 -7.24 11.11 -16.33
CA LEU A 310 -7.95 9.94 -16.83
C LEU A 310 -8.02 8.87 -15.75
N LYS A 311 -9.14 8.14 -15.68
CA LYS A 311 -9.33 7.03 -14.75
C LYS A 311 -9.45 5.71 -15.51
N VAL A 312 -8.54 4.77 -15.27
CA VAL A 312 -8.53 3.45 -15.94
C VAL A 312 -9.22 2.42 -15.08
N TYR A 313 -10.26 1.78 -15.60
CA TYR A 313 -10.94 0.66 -14.95
C TYR A 313 -10.06 -0.59 -14.95
N TRP A 314 -9.66 -1.05 -13.76
CA TRP A 314 -8.82 -2.24 -13.59
C TRP A 314 -9.63 -3.54 -13.45
N GLY A 315 -10.94 -3.45 -13.20
CA GLY A 315 -11.83 -4.59 -13.00
C GLY A 315 -12.11 -5.44 -14.26
N ILE A 316 -13.08 -6.35 -14.12
CA ILE A 316 -13.61 -7.22 -15.18
C ILE A 316 -15.13 -7.07 -15.18
N GLY A 317 -15.74 -7.04 -16.36
CA GLY A 317 -17.18 -6.86 -16.54
C GLY A 317 -17.56 -5.39 -16.65
N SER A 318 -18.72 -5.03 -16.10
CA SER A 318 -19.24 -3.66 -16.17
C SER A 318 -18.31 -2.67 -15.45
N PRO A 319 -17.97 -1.55 -16.09
CA PRO A 319 -17.05 -0.58 -15.52
C PRO A 319 -17.73 0.20 -14.38
N THR A 320 -17.03 0.36 -13.26
CA THR A 320 -17.50 1.16 -12.12
C THR A 320 -16.39 2.10 -11.63
N PRO A 321 -16.72 3.32 -11.14
CA PRO A 321 -15.71 4.31 -10.74
C PRO A 321 -14.80 3.84 -9.59
N GLU A 322 -15.30 3.00 -8.68
CA GLU A 322 -14.57 2.53 -7.49
C GLU A 322 -13.45 1.55 -7.84
N LYS A 323 -13.43 1.06 -9.08
CA LYS A 323 -12.41 0.16 -9.59
C LYS A 323 -11.56 0.83 -10.66
N THR A 324 -11.15 2.06 -10.38
CA THR A 324 -10.28 2.83 -11.27
C THR A 324 -8.93 3.16 -10.66
N VAL A 325 -7.97 3.47 -11.52
CA VAL A 325 -6.68 4.08 -11.19
C VAL A 325 -6.56 5.38 -11.96
N GLU A 326 -6.19 6.46 -11.28
CA GLU A 326 -5.94 7.76 -11.91
C GLU A 326 -4.60 7.82 -12.66
N SER A 327 -4.57 8.56 -13.76
CA SER A 327 -3.33 8.98 -14.40
C SER A 327 -2.56 9.98 -13.54
N GLN A 328 -1.24 9.98 -13.66
CA GLN A 328 -0.40 10.97 -12.96
C GLN A 328 -0.48 12.35 -13.60
N SER A 329 -0.62 12.40 -14.93
CA SER A 329 -0.72 13.65 -15.68
C SER A 329 -2.17 13.98 -16.02
N VAL A 330 -2.44 15.28 -16.10
CA VAL A 330 -3.70 15.85 -16.57
C VAL A 330 -3.67 15.92 -18.09
N LEU A 331 -4.80 15.57 -18.72
CA LEU A 331 -5.06 15.85 -20.12
C LEU A 331 -5.82 17.17 -20.22
N ALA A 332 -5.27 18.16 -20.91
CA ALA A 332 -6.00 19.37 -21.26
C ALA A 332 -6.95 19.10 -22.43
N ILE A 333 -8.22 19.44 -22.26
CA ILE A 333 -9.22 19.36 -23.33
C ILE A 333 -9.43 20.76 -23.89
N LEU A 334 -9.12 20.93 -25.18
CA LEU A 334 -9.25 22.19 -25.88
C LEU A 334 -10.51 22.19 -26.76
N ASN A 335 -11.22 23.32 -26.82
CA ASN A 335 -12.27 23.52 -27.79
C ASN A 335 -11.67 23.66 -29.20
N HIS A 336 -12.52 23.80 -30.22
CA HIS A 336 -12.05 23.91 -31.60
C HIS A 336 -11.09 25.10 -31.82
N ASP A 337 -11.31 26.20 -31.08
CA ASP A 337 -10.52 27.43 -31.07
C ASP A 337 -9.28 27.39 -30.16
N SER A 338 -8.94 26.21 -29.61
CA SER A 338 -7.76 25.98 -28.76
C SER A 338 -7.81 26.63 -27.37
N HIS A 339 -9.01 26.95 -26.87
CA HIS A 339 -9.25 27.35 -25.48
C HIS A 339 -9.63 26.16 -24.59
N LEU A 340 -9.27 26.19 -23.30
CA LEU A 340 -9.60 25.12 -22.35
C LEU A 340 -11.10 24.95 -22.16
N VAL A 341 -11.59 23.71 -22.29
CA VAL A 341 -12.97 23.32 -21.97
C VAL A 341 -13.10 23.16 -20.46
N SER A 342 -13.19 24.30 -19.74
CA SER A 342 -13.38 24.45 -18.29
C SER A 342 -12.46 23.60 -17.38
N ASN A 343 -11.72 24.24 -16.47
CA ASN A 343 -11.08 23.49 -15.38
C ASN A 343 -12.16 23.02 -14.41
N HIS A 344 -12.25 21.71 -14.14
CA HIS A 344 -12.96 21.27 -12.96
C HIS A 344 -12.08 21.62 -11.76
N SER A 345 -12.45 22.67 -11.01
CA SER A 345 -11.87 22.88 -9.69
C SER A 345 -12.36 21.75 -8.79
N GLU A 346 -11.45 20.88 -8.35
CA GLU A 346 -11.69 20.03 -7.18
C GLU A 346 -11.71 20.93 -5.95
N THR A 347 -12.80 21.67 -5.74
CA THR A 347 -13.14 22.15 -4.40
C THR A 347 -13.71 20.95 -3.64
N PHE A 348 -12.84 20.20 -2.98
CA PHE A 348 -13.25 19.42 -1.83
C PHE A 348 -13.62 20.43 -0.74
N VAL A 349 -14.90 20.49 -0.40
CA VAL A 349 -15.36 21.11 0.84
C VAL A 349 -15.03 20.11 1.94
N ASP A 350 -14.29 20.58 2.95
CA ASP A 350 -13.91 19.83 4.16
C ASP A 350 -15.11 19.18 4.88
#